data_AF-A0A959FVE2-F1
#
_entry.id   AF-A0A959FVE2-F1
#
_cell.length_a   1.000
_cell.length_b   1.000
_cell.length_c   1.000
_cell.angle_alpha   90.00
_cell.angle_beta   90.00
_cell.angle_gamma   90.00
#
_symmetry.space_group_name_H-M   'P 1'
#
loop_
_entity.id
_entity.type
_entity.pdbx_description
1 polymer ?
#
loop_
_entity_poly.entity_id
_entity_poly.type
_entity_poly.pdbx_seq_one_letter_code
_entity_poly.pdbx_strand_id
1 'polypeptide(L)'
;TDEVQVTEDVDLPVVAIGTPAILDCNLATQLLDGTASSQGTEFSYSWTTGNGLIIAGSTSTSPTIGAPGDYILTVLNQETGCENSSSTQVTQNIIAPSLSINSSDTLTCTFTSIGLSATASGNSTDLSYQWSTANGQIQSGANTLNPTVGLSGIYVLTVVDNENGCSNDQSVFVPENTVHPIVSIAAPAVLNCVTDEVILNANGSSAGPNFSLDWSTTGGSISGGQGTLSPTVNAVGTYQLVILDLSNGCSTTEDVVVNGDYELPEVDAGDDFVLPCFEDFVELAGLATAGGQPVSVIWNTASGNILSGAQSFTPAIDQGGIYTMTVMNLTNGCTGQDFLEVTEDKPLEPPVSPDLPACYGDFGSIQVGAVTGGTPPYLYSIDGGENYQSGGSFVGVAPGNYDIVVQDVNGCETPLVPVFIPQPIEVV
;
A
#
# COMPACT_ATOMS: atom_id res chain seq x y z
N THR A 1 127.35 -39.55 5.83
CA THR A 1 126.14 -39.49 5.00
C THR A 1 125.13 -38.71 5.79
N ASP A 2 124.77 -37.51 5.34
CA ASP A 2 123.63 -36.79 5.94
C ASP A 2 122.35 -37.51 5.53
N GLU A 3 121.56 -37.93 6.51
CA GLU A 3 120.19 -38.37 6.30
C GLU A 3 119.27 -37.16 6.40
N VAL A 4 118.54 -36.89 5.31
CA VAL A 4 117.39 -35.98 5.33
C VAL A 4 116.19 -36.81 5.75
N GLN A 5 115.62 -36.49 6.91
CA GLN A 5 114.28 -36.96 7.25
C GLN A 5 113.27 -36.16 6.44
N VAL A 6 112.56 -36.83 5.53
CA VAL A 6 111.34 -36.31 4.93
C VAL A 6 110.21 -36.70 5.87
N THR A 7 109.71 -35.74 6.65
CA THR A 7 108.46 -35.90 7.40
C THR A 7 107.32 -35.54 6.46
N GLU A 8 106.38 -36.46 6.27
CA GLU A 8 105.14 -36.22 5.53
C GLU A 8 104.23 -35.31 6.37
N ASP A 9 103.80 -34.18 5.80
CA ASP A 9 102.78 -33.34 6.41
C ASP A 9 101.42 -33.96 6.12
N VAL A 10 100.88 -34.66 7.12
CA VAL A 10 99.61 -35.38 7.08
C VAL A 10 98.49 -34.62 7.80
N ASP A 11 98.69 -33.34 8.10
CA ASP A 11 97.67 -32.55 8.79
C ASP A 11 96.46 -32.33 7.88
N LEU A 12 95.35 -32.97 8.25
CA LEU A 12 94.09 -32.82 7.54
C LEU A 12 93.55 -31.39 7.68
N PRO A 13 93.00 -30.81 6.60
CA PRO A 13 92.32 -29.53 6.72
C PRO A 13 91.12 -29.62 7.68
N VAL A 14 90.88 -28.54 8.42
CA VAL A 14 89.71 -28.39 9.28
C VAL A 14 88.50 -28.07 8.40
N VAL A 15 87.41 -28.80 8.59
CA VAL A 15 86.13 -28.52 7.94
C VAL A 15 85.10 -28.17 8.99
N ALA A 16 84.62 -26.94 8.95
CA ALA A 16 83.58 -26.45 9.84
C ALA A 16 82.49 -25.76 9.01
N ILE A 17 81.26 -26.22 9.20
CA ILE A 17 80.06 -25.70 8.54
C ILE A 17 79.14 -25.14 9.63
N GLY A 18 78.72 -23.89 9.51
CA GLY A 18 77.73 -23.27 10.39
C GLY A 18 76.36 -23.97 10.28
N THR A 19 75.53 -23.82 11.31
CA THR A 19 74.16 -24.37 11.29
C THR A 19 73.33 -23.60 10.27
N PRO A 20 72.83 -24.26 9.20
CA PRO A 20 72.00 -23.58 8.21
C PRO A 20 70.66 -23.18 8.82
N ALA A 21 70.08 -22.10 8.29
CA ALA A 21 68.70 -21.75 8.56
C ALA A 21 67.74 -22.77 7.93
N ILE A 22 66.50 -22.82 8.42
CA ILE A 22 65.43 -23.57 7.76
C ILE A 22 64.98 -22.74 6.55
N LEU A 23 64.89 -23.36 5.38
CA LEU A 23 64.27 -22.71 4.23
C LEU A 23 62.76 -22.63 4.45
N ASP A 24 62.14 -21.52 4.12
CA ASP A 24 60.70 -21.33 4.28
C ASP A 24 60.14 -20.44 3.15
N CYS A 25 58.90 -19.97 3.26
CA CYS A 25 58.29 -19.14 2.23
C CYS A 25 58.89 -17.72 2.18
N ASN A 26 59.53 -17.23 3.26
CA ASN A 26 60.23 -15.94 3.29
C ASN A 26 61.72 -16.07 2.89
N LEU A 27 62.33 -17.23 3.16
CA LEU A 27 63.72 -17.55 2.91
C LEU A 27 63.84 -18.71 1.92
N ALA A 28 63.63 -18.40 0.63
CA ALA A 28 63.73 -19.39 -0.45
C ALA A 28 65.17 -19.82 -0.76
N THR A 29 66.16 -19.02 -0.37
CA THR A 29 67.59 -19.28 -0.59
C THR A 29 68.41 -18.83 0.59
N GLN A 30 69.52 -19.50 0.88
CA GLN A 30 70.47 -19.08 1.91
C GLN A 30 71.93 -19.32 1.49
N LEU A 31 72.85 -18.69 2.20
CA LEU A 31 74.28 -18.99 2.13
C LEU A 31 74.61 -20.03 3.19
N LEU A 32 75.35 -21.08 2.82
CA LEU A 32 75.99 -21.94 3.81
C LEU A 32 77.27 -21.28 4.32
N ASP A 33 77.58 -21.43 5.60
CA ASP A 33 78.76 -20.82 6.19
C ASP A 33 79.89 -21.85 6.38
N GLY A 34 80.82 -21.91 5.43
CA GLY A 34 82.05 -22.69 5.54
C GLY A 34 83.26 -21.88 5.98
N THR A 35 83.09 -20.62 6.41
CA THR A 35 84.21 -19.69 6.65
C THR A 35 85.09 -20.06 7.84
N ALA A 36 84.60 -20.90 8.75
CA ALA A 36 85.38 -21.43 9.87
C ALA A 36 86.28 -22.63 9.50
N SER A 37 86.27 -23.08 8.24
CA SER A 37 87.18 -24.13 7.74
C SER A 37 88.61 -23.61 7.56
N SER A 38 89.57 -24.48 7.24
CA SER A 38 90.93 -24.07 6.86
C SER A 38 90.88 -23.05 5.71
N GLN A 39 91.62 -21.94 5.86
CA GLN A 39 91.63 -20.79 4.95
C GLN A 39 93.06 -20.46 4.52
N GLY A 40 93.22 -19.97 3.30
CA GLY A 40 94.52 -19.70 2.69
C GLY A 40 94.46 -19.86 1.18
N THR A 41 95.50 -19.44 0.47
CA THR A 41 95.61 -19.63 -0.99
C THR A 41 95.89 -21.07 -1.40
N GLU A 42 96.36 -21.87 -0.44
CA GLU A 42 96.69 -23.27 -0.53
C GLU A 42 95.47 -24.19 -0.40
N PHE A 43 94.31 -23.68 0.03
CA PHE A 43 93.09 -24.48 0.19
C PHE A 43 92.11 -24.27 -0.95
N SER A 44 91.45 -25.35 -1.37
CA SER A 44 90.29 -25.30 -2.27
C SER A 44 89.07 -25.93 -1.63
N TYR A 45 87.90 -25.38 -2.00
CA TYR A 45 86.59 -25.79 -1.49
C TYR A 45 85.79 -26.46 -2.60
N SER A 46 85.04 -27.50 -2.26
CA SER A 46 84.09 -28.14 -3.17
C SER A 46 82.84 -28.55 -2.41
N TRP A 47 81.71 -27.95 -2.76
CA TRP A 47 80.40 -28.30 -2.26
C TRP A 47 79.71 -29.26 -3.21
N THR A 48 79.18 -30.35 -2.65
CA THR A 48 78.37 -31.33 -3.38
C THR A 48 77.09 -31.62 -2.63
N THR A 49 76.06 -32.06 -3.35
CA THR A 49 74.80 -32.52 -2.75
C THR A 49 74.17 -33.58 -3.64
N GLY A 50 73.53 -34.58 -3.04
CA GLY A 50 72.83 -35.65 -3.76
C GLY A 50 71.32 -35.46 -3.88
N ASN A 51 70.75 -34.63 -3.00
CA ASN A 51 69.30 -34.43 -2.83
C ASN A 51 68.91 -32.95 -2.64
N GLY A 52 69.86 -32.02 -2.75
CA GLY A 52 69.64 -30.57 -2.67
C GLY A 52 69.95 -29.83 -3.98
N LEU A 53 70.09 -28.50 -3.89
CA LEU A 53 70.37 -27.61 -5.01
C LEU A 53 71.37 -26.52 -4.60
N ILE A 54 72.54 -26.53 -5.24
CA ILE A 54 73.51 -25.43 -5.18
C ILE A 54 73.25 -24.50 -6.37
N ILE A 55 72.88 -23.25 -6.10
CA ILE A 55 72.59 -22.24 -7.12
C ILE A 55 73.89 -21.63 -7.63
N ALA A 56 74.81 -21.28 -6.71
CA ALA A 56 76.05 -20.60 -7.04
C ALA A 56 77.14 -20.87 -5.99
N GLY A 57 78.40 -20.65 -6.36
CA GLY A 57 79.52 -20.63 -5.41
C GLY A 57 79.93 -22.00 -4.87
N SER A 58 79.73 -23.08 -5.63
CA SER A 58 80.09 -24.45 -5.22
C SER A 58 81.58 -24.63 -4.88
N THR A 59 82.46 -23.73 -5.30
CA THR A 59 83.89 -23.72 -4.96
C THR A 59 84.29 -22.62 -3.99
N SER A 60 83.33 -22.01 -3.30
CA SER A 60 83.55 -20.93 -2.32
C SER A 60 83.31 -21.40 -0.88
N THR A 61 83.73 -20.60 0.10
CA THR A 61 83.39 -20.80 1.51
C THR A 61 81.91 -20.50 1.83
N SER A 62 81.16 -19.91 0.89
CA SER A 62 79.77 -19.51 1.11
C SER A 62 78.89 -19.74 -0.13
N PRO A 63 78.57 -21.01 -0.47
CA PRO A 63 77.71 -21.32 -1.60
C PRO A 63 76.28 -20.86 -1.32
N THR A 64 75.57 -20.43 -2.36
CA THR A 64 74.13 -20.15 -2.29
C THR A 64 73.36 -21.43 -2.63
N ILE A 65 72.42 -21.81 -1.76
CA ILE A 65 71.58 -23.00 -1.94
C ILE A 65 70.10 -22.62 -1.99
N GLY A 66 69.28 -23.46 -2.61
CA GLY A 66 67.85 -23.19 -2.83
C GLY A 66 66.91 -24.38 -2.63
N ALA A 67 67.39 -25.48 -2.08
CA ALA A 67 66.55 -26.64 -1.77
C ALA A 67 67.00 -27.32 -0.46
N PRO A 68 66.09 -27.97 0.29
CA PRO A 68 66.49 -28.83 1.39
C PRO A 68 67.33 -30.01 0.88
N GLY A 69 68.16 -30.57 1.75
CA GLY A 69 69.05 -31.68 1.40
C GLY A 69 70.32 -31.69 2.24
N ASP A 70 71.15 -32.68 2.00
CA ASP A 70 72.44 -32.84 2.67
C ASP A 70 73.53 -32.24 1.77
N TYR A 71 74.30 -31.31 2.33
CA TYR A 71 75.36 -30.59 1.63
C TYR A 71 76.70 -30.96 2.25
N ILE A 72 77.62 -31.42 1.40
CA ILE A 72 78.95 -31.88 1.80
C ILE A 72 79.96 -30.85 1.33
N LEU A 73 80.73 -30.30 2.27
CA LEU A 73 81.91 -29.48 1.99
C LEU A 73 83.15 -30.37 2.06
N THR A 74 83.90 -30.43 0.97
CA THR A 74 85.27 -30.98 0.94
C THR A 74 86.26 -29.82 0.87
N VAL A 75 87.25 -29.84 1.77
CA VAL A 75 88.39 -28.92 1.75
C VAL A 75 89.64 -29.72 1.41
N LEU A 76 90.37 -29.28 0.38
CA LEU A 76 91.61 -29.89 -0.08
C LEU A 76 92.76 -28.90 0.11
N ASN A 77 93.80 -29.32 0.83
CA ASN A 77 95.09 -28.64 0.83
C ASN A 77 95.84 -29.00 -0.46
N GLN A 78 96.09 -28.01 -1.31
CA GLN A 78 96.75 -28.19 -2.60
C GLN A 78 98.26 -28.40 -2.49
N GLU A 79 98.87 -28.04 -1.36
CA GLU A 79 100.30 -28.22 -1.09
C GLU A 79 100.60 -29.64 -0.58
N THR A 80 99.77 -30.16 0.32
CA THR A 80 99.95 -31.50 0.90
C THR A 80 99.14 -32.60 0.21
N GLY A 81 98.10 -32.23 -0.55
CA GLY A 81 97.16 -33.17 -1.16
C GLY A 81 96.16 -33.80 -0.18
N CYS A 82 96.21 -33.44 1.11
CA CYS A 82 95.29 -33.94 2.12
C CYS A 82 93.89 -33.29 1.97
N GLU A 83 92.84 -34.11 2.00
CA GLU A 83 91.45 -33.64 2.00
C GLU A 83 90.69 -34.12 3.23
N ASN A 84 89.70 -33.32 3.63
CA ASN A 84 88.75 -33.67 4.66
C ASN A 84 87.37 -33.16 4.24
N SER A 85 86.30 -33.76 4.77
CA SER A 85 84.95 -33.34 4.46
C SER A 85 84.02 -33.38 5.67
N SER A 86 82.97 -32.57 5.60
CA SER A 86 81.89 -32.53 6.59
C SER A 86 80.57 -32.29 5.88
N SER A 87 79.47 -32.69 6.49
CA SER A 87 78.13 -32.56 5.95
C SER A 87 77.23 -31.74 6.87
N THR A 88 76.33 -30.95 6.28
CA THR A 88 75.24 -30.29 7.00
C THR A 88 73.90 -30.59 6.32
N GLN A 89 72.83 -30.65 7.11
CA GLN A 89 71.48 -30.86 6.61
C GLN A 89 70.73 -29.54 6.57
N VAL A 90 70.22 -29.19 5.40
CA VAL A 90 69.26 -28.09 5.23
C VAL A 90 67.86 -28.68 5.22
N THR A 91 67.01 -28.20 6.12
CA THR A 91 65.58 -28.55 6.17
C THR A 91 64.73 -27.42 5.60
N GLN A 92 63.46 -27.72 5.33
CA GLN A 92 62.50 -26.76 4.80
C GLN A 92 61.15 -26.88 5.52
N ASN A 93 60.51 -25.75 5.82
CA ASN A 93 59.13 -25.66 6.28
C ASN A 93 58.35 -24.74 5.35
N ILE A 94 57.70 -25.32 4.35
CA ILE A 94 56.85 -24.59 3.38
C ILE A 94 55.37 -24.99 3.50
N ILE A 95 54.96 -25.47 4.68
CA ILE A 95 53.59 -25.88 4.91
C ILE A 95 52.75 -24.64 5.19
N ALA A 96 51.89 -24.28 4.25
CA ALA A 96 50.92 -23.21 4.43
C ALA A 96 49.82 -23.60 5.44
N PRO A 97 49.20 -22.62 6.13
CA PRO A 97 48.02 -22.87 6.95
C PRO A 97 46.89 -23.54 6.15
N SER A 98 46.18 -24.45 6.79
CA SER A 98 44.87 -24.88 6.31
C SER A 98 43.82 -23.82 6.68
N LEU A 99 42.89 -23.59 5.76
CA LEU A 99 41.86 -22.57 5.88
C LEU A 99 40.53 -23.13 5.37
N SER A 100 39.45 -22.90 6.12
CA SER A 100 38.09 -23.21 5.73
C SER A 100 37.15 -22.09 6.17
N ILE A 101 36.36 -21.55 5.24
CA ILE A 101 35.32 -20.56 5.51
C ILE A 101 33.95 -21.23 5.41
N ASN A 102 33.09 -21.00 6.40
CA ASN A 102 31.70 -21.48 6.37
C ASN A 102 30.90 -20.72 5.30
N SER A 103 29.86 -21.36 4.74
CA SER A 103 28.91 -20.66 3.88
C SER A 103 28.27 -19.49 4.63
N SER A 104 28.05 -18.37 3.96
CA SER A 104 27.40 -17.20 4.55
C SER A 104 25.88 -17.26 4.41
N ASP A 105 25.21 -16.52 5.28
CA ASP A 105 23.80 -16.20 5.12
C ASP A 105 23.56 -15.16 4.01
N THR A 106 22.30 -14.75 3.82
CA THR A 106 21.89 -13.73 2.84
C THR A 106 21.50 -12.45 3.54
N LEU A 107 22.01 -11.31 3.07
CA LEU A 107 21.57 -10.00 3.56
C LEU A 107 20.13 -9.74 3.09
N THR A 108 19.29 -9.23 3.98
CA THR A 108 17.88 -8.93 3.68
C THR A 108 17.51 -7.54 4.18
N CYS A 109 16.29 -7.07 3.92
CA CYS A 109 15.83 -5.77 4.44
C CYS A 109 15.80 -5.72 5.98
N THR A 110 15.73 -6.87 6.65
CA THR A 110 15.77 -6.97 8.12
C THR A 110 17.14 -7.36 8.67
N PHE A 111 17.94 -8.12 7.91
CA PHE A 111 19.30 -8.52 8.27
C PHE A 111 20.32 -7.76 7.44
N THR A 112 20.74 -6.60 7.95
CA THR A 112 21.70 -5.69 7.27
C THR A 112 23.16 -5.99 7.61
N SER A 113 23.43 -7.02 8.40
CA SER A 113 24.79 -7.46 8.73
C SER A 113 24.85 -8.96 9.00
N ILE A 114 25.93 -9.60 8.57
CA ILE A 114 26.20 -11.03 8.77
C ILE A 114 27.57 -11.21 9.43
N GLY A 115 27.66 -12.15 10.37
CA GLY A 115 28.94 -12.65 10.87
C GLY A 115 29.45 -13.77 9.97
N LEU A 116 30.64 -13.62 9.40
CA LEU A 116 31.33 -14.73 8.76
C LEU A 116 32.06 -15.54 9.83
N SER A 117 32.33 -16.80 9.55
CA SER A 117 33.12 -17.65 10.44
C SER A 117 34.05 -18.53 9.63
N ALA A 118 35.32 -18.54 10.01
CA ALA A 118 36.36 -19.33 9.40
C ALA A 118 37.11 -20.14 10.46
N THR A 119 37.73 -21.23 10.04
CA THR A 119 38.69 -22.00 10.81
C THR A 119 40.03 -21.99 10.08
N ALA A 120 41.10 -21.82 10.84
CA ALA A 120 42.45 -21.92 10.34
C ALA A 120 43.28 -22.78 11.29
N SER A 121 44.19 -23.57 10.73
CA SER A 121 45.20 -24.29 11.49
C SER A 121 46.52 -24.29 10.73
N GLY A 122 47.63 -24.17 11.45
CA GLY A 122 48.98 -24.22 10.89
C GLY A 122 49.86 -25.15 11.71
N ASN A 123 51.11 -25.28 11.29
CA ASN A 123 52.13 -25.92 12.11
C ASN A 123 52.55 -25.01 13.28
N SER A 124 52.39 -23.69 13.13
CA SER A 124 52.54 -22.70 14.19
C SER A 124 51.20 -22.28 14.81
N THR A 125 51.27 -21.76 16.02
CA THR A 125 50.16 -21.02 16.65
C THR A 125 50.18 -19.54 16.31
N ASP A 126 51.27 -19.03 15.73
CA ASP A 126 51.42 -17.61 15.35
C ASP A 126 50.90 -17.35 13.93
N LEU A 127 49.56 -17.27 13.83
CA LEU A 127 48.87 -17.00 12.58
C LEU A 127 48.34 -15.57 12.55
N SER A 128 48.51 -14.88 11.42
CA SER A 128 47.87 -13.60 11.14
C SER A 128 46.72 -13.77 10.13
N TYR A 129 45.68 -12.94 10.30
CA TYR A 129 44.45 -12.98 9.51
C TYR A 129 44.21 -11.63 8.86
N GLN A 130 43.79 -11.63 7.61
CA GLN A 130 43.37 -10.41 6.93
C GLN A 130 42.21 -10.71 5.96
N TRP A 131 41.05 -10.14 6.26
CA TRP A 131 39.94 -10.08 5.34
C TRP A 131 40.09 -8.89 4.40
N SER A 132 39.71 -9.11 3.15
CA SER A 132 39.63 -8.09 2.10
C SER A 132 38.38 -8.31 1.25
N THR A 133 37.92 -7.25 0.58
CA THR A 133 36.80 -7.32 -0.35
C THR A 133 36.92 -6.21 -1.39
N ALA A 134 36.46 -6.47 -2.62
CA ALA A 134 36.45 -5.48 -3.69
C ALA A 134 35.15 -4.67 -3.74
N ASN A 135 34.01 -5.35 -3.54
CA ASN A 135 32.67 -4.77 -3.72
C ASN A 135 31.80 -4.86 -2.46
N GLY A 136 32.31 -5.43 -1.37
CA GLY A 136 31.60 -5.56 -0.10
C GLY A 136 31.99 -4.49 0.93
N GLN A 137 31.54 -4.70 2.17
CA GLN A 137 31.88 -3.87 3.32
C GLN A 137 32.17 -4.75 4.53
N ILE A 138 33.40 -4.66 5.04
CA ILE A 138 33.78 -5.24 6.33
C ILE A 138 33.51 -4.17 7.39
N GLN A 139 32.57 -4.44 8.30
CA GLN A 139 32.19 -3.52 9.37
C GLN A 139 33.15 -3.62 10.57
N SER A 140 33.55 -4.85 10.92
CA SER A 140 34.47 -5.11 12.05
C SER A 140 35.15 -6.47 11.92
N GLY A 141 36.23 -6.67 12.68
CA GLY A 141 36.89 -7.98 12.79
C GLY A 141 37.71 -8.39 11.56
N ALA A 142 38.17 -7.43 10.74
CA ALA A 142 38.94 -7.72 9.53
C ALA A 142 40.20 -8.58 9.77
N ASN A 143 40.73 -8.61 11.00
CA ASN A 143 41.93 -9.36 11.36
C ASN A 143 41.61 -10.53 12.31
N THR A 144 40.39 -11.07 12.23
CA THR A 144 39.94 -12.21 13.04
C THR A 144 39.31 -13.29 12.16
N LEU A 145 39.04 -14.46 12.75
CA LEU A 145 38.31 -15.53 12.08
C LEU A 145 36.80 -15.28 11.97
N ASN A 146 36.27 -14.24 12.63
CA ASN A 146 34.84 -13.95 12.67
C ASN A 146 34.56 -12.45 12.40
N PRO A 147 34.73 -11.96 11.16
CA PRO A 147 34.39 -10.59 10.82
C PRO A 147 32.87 -10.41 10.69
N THR A 148 32.43 -9.16 10.80
CA THR A 148 31.05 -8.77 10.48
C THR A 148 31.05 -7.95 9.20
N VAL A 149 30.13 -8.27 8.30
CA VAL A 149 30.02 -7.67 6.96
C VAL A 149 28.62 -7.13 6.71
N GLY A 150 28.51 -6.06 5.91
CA GLY A 150 27.26 -5.31 5.74
C GLY A 150 26.79 -5.09 4.30
N LEU A 151 27.55 -5.54 3.30
CA LEU A 151 27.17 -5.45 1.89
C LEU A 151 27.39 -6.79 1.19
N SER A 152 26.61 -7.06 0.14
CA SER A 152 26.87 -8.22 -0.71
C SER A 152 28.22 -8.12 -1.40
N GLY A 153 28.82 -9.26 -1.69
CA GLY A 153 30.11 -9.29 -2.36
C GLY A 153 30.95 -10.51 -2.02
N ILE A 154 32.12 -10.57 -2.65
CA ILE A 154 33.12 -11.62 -2.39
C ILE A 154 34.09 -11.10 -1.34
N TYR A 155 34.28 -11.90 -0.29
CA TYR A 155 35.20 -11.63 0.81
C TYR A 155 36.30 -12.68 0.79
N VAL A 156 37.54 -12.22 0.82
CA VAL A 156 38.74 -13.08 0.77
C VAL A 156 39.45 -12.98 2.11
N LEU A 157 39.66 -14.12 2.77
CA LEU A 157 40.50 -14.23 3.96
C LEU A 157 41.86 -14.76 3.53
N THR A 158 42.91 -14.00 3.84
CA THR A 158 44.30 -14.46 3.78
C THR A 158 44.78 -14.80 5.19
N VAL A 159 45.36 -15.99 5.35
CA VAL A 159 46.01 -16.43 6.59
C VAL A 159 47.49 -16.62 6.32
N VAL A 160 48.35 -16.07 7.17
CA VAL A 160 49.80 -16.21 7.07
C VAL A 160 50.32 -16.84 8.36
N ASP A 161 51.13 -17.88 8.22
CA ASP A 161 51.95 -18.40 9.32
C ASP A 161 53.19 -17.50 9.45
N ASN A 162 53.27 -16.77 10.56
CA ASN A 162 54.33 -15.77 10.76
C ASN A 162 55.70 -16.41 11.05
N GLU A 163 55.74 -17.71 11.36
CA GLU A 163 56.97 -18.45 11.64
C GLU A 163 57.68 -18.90 10.37
N ASN A 164 56.93 -19.26 9.31
CA ASN A 164 57.50 -19.75 8.05
C ASN A 164 57.14 -18.86 6.82
N GLY A 165 56.32 -17.83 7.00
CA GLY A 165 55.89 -16.90 5.96
C GLY A 165 54.88 -17.45 4.96
N CYS A 166 54.48 -18.72 5.09
CA CYS A 166 53.59 -19.35 4.14
C CYS A 166 52.16 -18.86 4.36
N SER A 167 51.46 -18.62 3.26
CA SER A 167 50.09 -18.09 3.29
C SER A 167 49.13 -18.95 2.49
N ASN A 168 47.86 -18.85 2.84
CA ASN A 168 46.76 -19.46 2.12
C ASN A 168 45.59 -18.47 2.09
N ASP A 169 44.81 -18.50 1.03
CA ASP A 169 43.65 -17.64 0.88
C ASP A 169 42.41 -18.44 0.45
N GLN A 170 41.24 -17.97 0.89
CA GLN A 170 39.96 -18.51 0.48
C GLN A 170 38.92 -17.41 0.39
N SER A 171 37.96 -17.57 -0.51
CA SER A 171 36.87 -16.63 -0.71
C SER A 171 35.52 -17.20 -0.30
N VAL A 172 34.63 -16.34 0.20
CA VAL A 172 33.20 -16.61 0.37
C VAL A 172 32.38 -15.49 -0.29
N PHE A 173 31.28 -15.86 -0.95
CA PHE A 173 30.34 -14.89 -1.51
C PHE A 173 29.16 -14.70 -0.56
N VAL A 174 28.90 -13.44 -0.18
CA VAL A 174 27.75 -13.04 0.61
C VAL A 174 26.66 -12.53 -0.33
N PRO A 175 25.55 -13.28 -0.52
CA PRO A 175 24.43 -12.83 -1.32
C PRO A 175 23.59 -11.77 -0.60
N GLU A 176 22.79 -11.02 -1.36
CA GLU A 176 21.69 -10.20 -0.85
C GLU A 176 20.37 -10.56 -1.53
N ASN A 177 19.28 -10.42 -0.79
CA ASN A 177 17.92 -10.42 -1.31
C ASN A 177 17.20 -9.23 -0.66
N THR A 178 17.22 -8.08 -1.34
CA THR A 178 16.55 -6.84 -0.89
C THR A 178 15.52 -6.38 -1.92
N VAL A 179 14.96 -7.32 -2.68
CA VAL A 179 13.95 -7.02 -3.69
C VAL A 179 12.65 -6.67 -2.97
N HIS A 180 12.18 -5.43 -3.18
CA HIS A 180 10.91 -4.97 -2.62
C HIS A 180 9.72 -5.58 -3.38
N PRO A 181 8.60 -5.86 -2.70
CA PRO A 181 7.36 -6.25 -3.37
C PRO A 181 6.82 -5.10 -4.22
N ILE A 182 6.07 -5.44 -5.26
CA ILE A 182 5.33 -4.48 -6.09
C ILE A 182 3.96 -4.26 -5.45
N VAL A 183 3.54 -3.00 -5.32
CA VAL A 183 2.16 -2.66 -4.96
C VAL A 183 1.58 -1.83 -6.10
N SER A 184 0.40 -2.22 -6.58
CA SER A 184 -0.29 -1.58 -7.68
C SER A 184 -1.78 -1.68 -7.45
N ILE A 185 -2.42 -0.57 -7.11
CA ILE A 185 -3.86 -0.46 -6.88
C ILE A 185 -4.49 0.30 -8.04
N ALA A 186 -5.46 -0.31 -8.71
CA ALA A 186 -6.20 0.35 -9.78
C ALA A 186 -7.15 1.42 -9.22
N ALA A 187 -7.43 2.45 -10.03
CA ALA A 187 -8.41 3.47 -9.67
C ALA A 187 -9.79 2.83 -9.39
N PRO A 188 -10.38 3.04 -8.21
CA PRO A 188 -11.64 2.43 -7.83
C PRO A 188 -12.83 3.15 -8.48
N ALA A 189 -13.98 2.48 -8.48
CA ALA A 189 -15.25 3.13 -8.79
C ALA A 189 -15.62 4.15 -7.70
N VAL A 190 -16.53 5.07 -8.05
CA VAL A 190 -17.05 6.09 -7.15
C VAL A 190 -18.27 5.51 -6.42
N LEU A 191 -18.34 5.70 -5.10
CA LEU A 191 -19.52 5.37 -4.32
C LEU A 191 -20.62 6.41 -4.57
N ASN A 192 -21.88 6.00 -4.60
CA ASN A 192 -23.00 6.92 -4.81
C ASN A 192 -24.29 6.38 -4.17
N CYS A 193 -25.43 7.00 -4.44
CA CYS A 193 -26.70 6.59 -3.84
C CYS A 193 -27.20 5.21 -4.33
N VAL A 194 -26.61 4.63 -5.39
CA VAL A 194 -26.92 3.28 -5.88
C VAL A 194 -25.80 2.28 -5.58
N THR A 195 -24.55 2.75 -5.56
CA THR A 195 -23.35 1.95 -5.31
C THR A 195 -22.85 2.24 -3.90
N ASP A 196 -23.27 1.41 -2.95
CA ASP A 196 -22.92 1.53 -1.53
C ASP A 196 -21.61 0.80 -1.16
N GLU A 197 -21.13 -0.10 -2.03
CA GLU A 197 -19.85 -0.77 -1.90
C GLU A 197 -19.05 -0.79 -3.21
N VAL A 198 -17.72 -0.72 -3.11
CA VAL A 198 -16.79 -0.92 -4.22
C VAL A 198 -15.69 -1.91 -3.84
N ILE A 199 -15.17 -2.62 -4.84
CA ILE A 199 -14.03 -3.55 -4.66
C ILE A 199 -12.77 -2.82 -5.11
N LEU A 200 -11.78 -2.71 -4.21
CA LEU A 200 -10.45 -2.21 -4.60
C LEU A 200 -9.73 -3.30 -5.39
N ASN A 201 -9.05 -2.97 -6.48
CA ASN A 201 -8.36 -3.97 -7.30
C ASN A 201 -6.85 -3.78 -7.22
N ALA A 202 -6.18 -4.63 -6.47
CA ALA A 202 -4.72 -4.64 -6.33
C ALA A 202 -4.05 -5.83 -7.04
N ASN A 203 -4.70 -6.49 -8.00
CA ASN A 203 -4.18 -7.71 -8.66
C ASN A 203 -2.87 -7.52 -9.44
N GLY A 204 -2.45 -6.28 -9.69
CA GLY A 204 -1.12 -5.97 -10.25
C GLY A 204 0.03 -6.03 -9.23
N SER A 205 -0.27 -6.31 -7.96
CA SER A 205 0.71 -6.35 -6.87
C SER A 205 1.37 -7.73 -6.73
N SER A 206 2.50 -7.78 -6.02
CA SER A 206 3.13 -9.03 -5.59
C SER A 206 2.17 -9.87 -4.75
N ALA A 207 2.11 -11.17 -5.02
CA ALA A 207 1.13 -12.08 -4.42
C ALA A 207 1.74 -13.47 -4.20
N GLY A 208 1.16 -14.23 -3.26
CA GLY A 208 1.57 -15.60 -2.98
C GLY A 208 1.77 -15.87 -1.47
N PRO A 209 2.14 -17.09 -1.10
CA PRO A 209 2.22 -17.51 0.31
C PRO A 209 3.34 -16.81 1.10
N ASN A 210 4.33 -16.25 0.40
CA ASN A 210 5.44 -15.52 1.02
C ASN A 210 5.16 -14.03 1.19
N PHE A 211 3.97 -13.54 0.86
CA PHE A 211 3.61 -12.14 1.03
C PHE A 211 2.52 -12.00 2.10
N SER A 212 2.70 -11.03 2.98
CA SER A 212 1.67 -10.58 3.92
C SER A 212 1.10 -9.27 3.41
N LEU A 213 -0.23 -9.19 3.36
CA LEU A 213 -0.98 -8.02 2.92
C LEU A 213 -1.65 -7.40 4.14
N ASP A 214 -1.51 -6.09 4.30
CA ASP A 214 -2.16 -5.33 5.34
C ASP A 214 -2.83 -4.09 4.74
N TRP A 215 -4.16 -4.07 4.78
CA TRP A 215 -4.96 -2.94 4.34
C TRP A 215 -5.38 -2.10 5.54
N SER A 216 -5.13 -0.80 5.49
CA SER A 216 -5.62 0.18 6.46
C SER A 216 -6.34 1.33 5.76
N THR A 217 -7.02 2.17 6.53
CA THR A 217 -7.75 3.32 5.96
C THR A 217 -7.75 4.52 6.90
N THR A 218 -7.76 5.71 6.30
CA THR A 218 -8.01 6.98 6.97
C THR A 218 -9.31 7.56 6.42
N GLY A 219 -10.32 7.68 7.29
CA GLY A 219 -11.64 8.23 6.94
C GLY A 219 -12.59 7.28 6.21
N GLY A 220 -12.11 6.09 5.80
CA GLY A 220 -12.93 5.06 5.14
C GLY A 220 -13.31 3.89 6.05
N SER A 221 -13.86 2.84 5.43
CA SER A 221 -14.30 1.60 6.05
C SER A 221 -14.10 0.42 5.09
N ILE A 222 -13.60 -0.70 5.62
CA ILE A 222 -13.40 -1.96 4.89
C ILE A 222 -14.46 -2.95 5.39
N SER A 223 -15.39 -3.33 4.52
CA SER A 223 -16.50 -4.22 4.86
C SER A 223 -16.15 -5.70 4.72
N GLY A 224 -15.12 -6.04 3.93
CA GLY A 224 -14.66 -7.41 3.78
C GLY A 224 -13.35 -7.56 3.01
N GLY A 225 -12.75 -8.75 3.06
CA GLY A 225 -11.59 -9.10 2.22
C GLY A 225 -10.28 -8.37 2.54
N GLN A 226 -10.12 -7.80 3.75
CA GLN A 226 -8.95 -7.02 4.17
C GLN A 226 -7.59 -7.74 4.01
N GLY A 227 -7.55 -9.07 4.00
CA GLY A 227 -6.32 -9.86 3.77
C GLY A 227 -6.07 -10.24 2.31
N THR A 228 -6.76 -9.61 1.36
CA THR A 228 -6.76 -9.99 -0.06
C THR A 228 -6.35 -8.83 -0.95
N LEU A 229 -6.06 -9.11 -2.23
CA LEU A 229 -5.86 -8.08 -3.26
C LEU A 229 -7.17 -7.46 -3.75
N SER A 230 -8.31 -7.85 -3.17
CA SER A 230 -9.62 -7.35 -3.56
C SER A 230 -10.55 -7.14 -2.36
N PRO A 231 -10.19 -6.26 -1.41
CA PRO A 231 -11.08 -5.92 -0.31
C PRO A 231 -12.30 -5.14 -0.83
N THR A 232 -13.43 -5.34 -0.16
CA THR A 232 -14.66 -4.57 -0.36
C THR A 232 -14.70 -3.43 0.64
N VAL A 233 -15.07 -2.25 0.17
CA VAL A 233 -15.10 -1.01 0.95
C VAL A 233 -16.40 -0.27 0.72
N ASN A 234 -16.92 0.38 1.76
CA ASN A 234 -18.27 0.94 1.79
C ASN A 234 -18.33 2.39 2.31
N ALA A 235 -17.19 3.08 2.30
CA ALA A 235 -17.12 4.48 2.66
C ALA A 235 -16.07 5.19 1.80
N VAL A 236 -16.24 6.50 1.62
CA VAL A 236 -15.22 7.35 1.00
C VAL A 236 -14.02 7.45 1.94
N GLY A 237 -12.82 7.62 1.40
CA GLY A 237 -11.62 7.74 2.21
C GLY A 237 -10.35 7.35 1.47
N THR A 238 -9.23 7.42 2.17
CA THR A 238 -7.94 6.92 1.66
C THR A 238 -7.69 5.54 2.23
N TYR A 239 -7.35 4.59 1.36
CA TYR A 239 -7.05 3.20 1.68
C TYR A 239 -5.59 2.93 1.35
N GLN A 240 -4.88 2.33 2.29
CA GLN A 240 -3.46 2.05 2.17
C GLN A 240 -3.25 0.53 2.17
N LEU A 241 -2.49 0.04 1.21
CA LEU A 241 -2.02 -1.34 1.17
C LEU A 241 -0.52 -1.39 1.47
N VAL A 242 -0.15 -2.12 2.51
CA VAL A 242 1.22 -2.52 2.79
C VAL A 242 1.39 -3.99 2.39
N ILE A 243 2.36 -4.28 1.54
CA ILE A 243 2.78 -5.66 1.25
C ILE A 243 4.16 -5.88 1.83
N LEU A 244 4.32 -6.95 2.61
CA LEU A 244 5.57 -7.42 3.20
C LEU A 244 5.96 -8.76 2.56
N ASP A 245 7.16 -8.83 1.98
CA ASP A 245 7.77 -10.10 1.58
C ASP A 245 8.39 -10.78 2.82
N LEU A 246 7.84 -11.93 3.21
CA LEU A 246 8.26 -12.70 4.38
C LEU A 246 9.60 -13.42 4.17
N SER A 247 10.08 -13.54 2.93
CA SER A 247 11.35 -14.20 2.62
C SER A 247 12.57 -13.30 2.86
N ASN A 248 12.40 -11.99 2.75
CA ASN A 248 13.47 -11.01 2.94
C ASN A 248 13.11 -9.83 3.86
N GLY A 249 11.87 -9.75 4.33
CA GLY A 249 11.39 -8.70 5.22
C GLY A 249 11.24 -7.32 4.55
N CYS A 250 11.34 -7.22 3.22
CA CYS A 250 11.14 -5.96 2.50
C CYS A 250 9.65 -5.65 2.38
N SER A 251 9.28 -4.38 2.59
CA SER A 251 7.90 -3.92 2.43
C SER A 251 7.79 -2.76 1.46
N THR A 252 6.59 -2.62 0.88
CA THR A 252 6.18 -1.51 0.02
C THR A 252 4.77 -1.10 0.41
N THR A 253 4.49 0.20 0.30
CA THR A 253 3.21 0.81 0.68
C THR A 253 2.69 1.66 -0.47
N GLU A 254 1.40 1.57 -0.75
CA GLU A 254 0.71 2.41 -1.73
C GLU A 254 -0.68 2.81 -1.21
N ASP A 255 -1.12 4.02 -1.59
CA ASP A 255 -2.42 4.56 -1.21
C ASP A 255 -3.36 4.65 -2.42
N VAL A 256 -4.66 4.53 -2.17
CA VAL A 256 -5.72 4.79 -3.14
C VAL A 256 -6.85 5.58 -2.48
N VAL A 257 -7.46 6.50 -3.21
CA VAL A 257 -8.60 7.29 -2.72
C VAL A 257 -9.90 6.75 -3.33
N VAL A 258 -10.86 6.45 -2.47
CA VAL A 258 -12.24 6.16 -2.87
C VAL A 258 -13.05 7.44 -2.71
N ASN A 259 -13.57 7.93 -3.83
CA ASN A 259 -14.42 9.11 -3.88
C ASN A 259 -15.90 8.73 -3.82
N GLY A 260 -16.74 9.70 -3.49
CA GLY A 260 -18.19 9.56 -3.51
C GLY A 260 -18.85 10.67 -4.33
N ASP A 261 -19.95 10.34 -4.99
CA ASP A 261 -20.86 11.25 -5.66
C ASP A 261 -22.25 11.09 -5.02
N TYR A 262 -22.53 11.96 -4.05
CA TYR A 262 -23.79 12.01 -3.31
C TYR A 262 -24.52 13.33 -3.53
N GLU A 263 -24.20 14.03 -4.61
CA GLU A 263 -24.85 15.31 -4.93
C GLU A 263 -26.31 15.05 -5.29
N LEU A 264 -27.21 15.64 -4.50
CA LEU A 264 -28.64 15.59 -4.74
C LEU A 264 -29.00 16.50 -5.92
N PRO A 265 -29.96 16.14 -6.78
CA PRO A 265 -30.49 17.11 -7.73
C PRO A 265 -31.20 18.25 -6.98
N GLU A 266 -31.00 19.47 -7.46
CA GLU A 266 -31.79 20.64 -7.06
C GLU A 266 -33.15 20.54 -7.75
N VAL A 267 -34.22 20.67 -6.98
CA VAL A 267 -35.60 20.48 -7.42
C VAL A 267 -36.39 21.72 -7.02
N ASP A 268 -37.15 22.26 -7.96
CA ASP A 268 -38.07 23.38 -7.77
C ASP A 268 -39.40 22.97 -8.39
N ALA A 269 -40.41 22.77 -7.55
CA ALA A 269 -41.75 22.38 -7.97
C ALA A 269 -42.51 23.56 -8.60
N GLY A 270 -42.07 24.80 -8.37
CA GLY A 270 -42.77 26.03 -8.71
C GLY A 270 -43.45 26.66 -7.50
N ASP A 271 -43.92 27.90 -7.68
CA ASP A 271 -44.58 28.65 -6.61
C ASP A 271 -45.99 28.12 -6.29
N ASP A 272 -46.41 28.27 -5.04
CA ASP A 272 -47.80 28.06 -4.62
C ASP A 272 -48.74 29.00 -5.37
N PHE A 273 -49.92 28.51 -5.74
CA PHE A 273 -50.92 29.32 -6.43
C PHE A 273 -52.36 28.88 -6.15
N VAL A 274 -53.30 29.71 -6.60
CA VAL A 274 -54.73 29.43 -6.53
C VAL A 274 -55.22 29.00 -7.91
N LEU A 275 -55.73 27.77 -8.02
CA LEU A 275 -56.41 27.24 -9.20
C LEU A 275 -57.82 27.86 -9.29
N PRO A 276 -58.12 28.66 -10.32
CA PRO A 276 -59.47 29.18 -10.53
C PRO A 276 -60.43 28.04 -10.86
N CYS A 277 -61.64 28.06 -10.31
CA CYS A 277 -62.63 27.00 -10.54
C CYS A 277 -63.12 26.87 -12.00
N PHE A 278 -62.84 27.85 -12.85
CA PHE A 278 -63.26 27.88 -14.25
C PHE A 278 -62.19 27.34 -15.20
N GLU A 279 -60.98 27.05 -14.72
CA GLU A 279 -59.95 26.36 -15.50
C GLU A 279 -60.14 24.85 -15.31
N ASP A 280 -60.38 24.13 -16.41
CA ASP A 280 -60.57 22.67 -16.38
C ASP A 280 -59.28 21.94 -15.94
N PHE A 281 -58.12 22.51 -16.25
CA PHE A 281 -56.82 22.02 -15.83
C PHE A 281 -55.74 23.09 -15.96
N VAL A 282 -54.63 22.91 -15.25
CA VAL A 282 -53.40 23.69 -15.40
C VAL A 282 -52.19 22.75 -15.53
N GLU A 283 -51.19 23.17 -16.30
CA GLU A 283 -49.89 22.49 -16.33
C GLU A 283 -48.96 23.10 -15.30
N LEU A 284 -48.43 22.28 -14.39
CA LEU A 284 -47.36 22.72 -13.50
C LEU A 284 -46.08 22.94 -14.31
N ALA A 285 -45.11 23.66 -13.74
CA ALA A 285 -43.83 23.92 -14.39
C ALA A 285 -42.68 23.68 -13.41
N GLY A 286 -42.32 22.42 -13.25
CA GLY A 286 -41.19 22.03 -12.42
C GLY A 286 -39.85 22.29 -13.10
N LEU A 287 -38.84 22.68 -12.32
CA LEU A 287 -37.45 22.79 -12.74
C LEU A 287 -36.58 21.85 -11.91
N ALA A 288 -35.51 21.34 -12.52
CA ALA A 288 -34.49 20.61 -11.78
C ALA A 288 -33.12 20.76 -12.43
N THR A 289 -32.08 20.76 -11.60
CA THR A 289 -30.69 20.70 -12.07
C THR A 289 -29.92 19.59 -11.33
N ALA A 290 -29.06 18.89 -12.05
CA ALA A 290 -28.24 17.80 -11.51
C ALA A 290 -26.80 17.90 -12.05
N GLY A 291 -26.22 19.10 -12.05
CA GLY A 291 -24.88 19.33 -12.62
C GLY A 291 -24.76 18.97 -14.11
N GLY A 292 -25.87 19.04 -14.86
CA GLY A 292 -25.93 18.64 -16.28
C GLY A 292 -26.09 17.13 -16.53
N GLN A 293 -26.28 16.32 -15.48
CA GLN A 293 -26.56 14.89 -15.58
C GLN A 293 -28.02 14.60 -15.96
N PRO A 294 -28.30 13.47 -16.63
CA PRO A 294 -29.67 13.06 -16.93
C PRO A 294 -30.46 12.78 -15.64
N VAL A 295 -31.72 13.19 -15.63
CA VAL A 295 -32.63 12.99 -14.50
C VAL A 295 -33.93 12.32 -14.95
N SER A 296 -34.61 11.64 -14.02
CA SER A 296 -36.03 11.29 -14.14
C SER A 296 -36.84 12.09 -13.14
N VAL A 297 -38.11 12.34 -13.45
CA VAL A 297 -39.03 13.07 -12.60
C VAL A 297 -40.29 12.24 -12.39
N ILE A 298 -40.86 12.30 -11.19
CA ILE A 298 -42.17 11.79 -10.88
C ILE A 298 -42.91 12.74 -9.94
N TRP A 299 -44.17 13.02 -10.26
CA TRP A 299 -45.09 13.78 -9.44
C TRP A 299 -46.04 12.86 -8.69
N ASN A 300 -46.27 13.15 -7.42
CA ASN A 300 -47.29 12.53 -6.60
C ASN A 300 -48.11 13.60 -5.90
N THR A 301 -49.34 13.26 -5.49
CA THR A 301 -50.19 14.18 -4.72
C THR A 301 -50.86 13.43 -3.57
N ALA A 302 -51.02 14.12 -2.44
CA ALA A 302 -51.69 13.58 -1.25
C ALA A 302 -53.17 13.96 -1.19
N SER A 303 -53.56 15.07 -1.81
CA SER A 303 -54.89 15.69 -1.65
C SER A 303 -55.51 16.26 -2.93
N GLY A 304 -54.79 16.22 -4.07
CA GLY A 304 -55.28 16.66 -5.38
C GLY A 304 -55.38 15.52 -6.39
N ASN A 305 -55.37 15.87 -7.67
CA ASN A 305 -55.45 14.94 -8.79
C ASN A 305 -54.44 15.32 -9.90
N ILE A 306 -53.84 14.30 -10.54
CA ILE A 306 -52.93 14.47 -11.68
C ILE A 306 -53.58 13.77 -12.89
N LEU A 307 -53.97 14.55 -13.89
CA LEU A 307 -54.63 14.06 -15.10
C LEU A 307 -53.66 13.30 -16.01
N SER A 308 -52.48 13.87 -16.23
CA SER A 308 -51.47 13.31 -17.13
C SER A 308 -50.09 13.88 -16.87
N GLY A 309 -49.05 13.33 -17.51
CA GLY A 309 -47.71 13.89 -17.45
C GLY A 309 -47.02 13.74 -16.09
N ALA A 310 -47.44 12.81 -15.23
CA ALA A 310 -46.83 12.61 -13.91
C ALA A 310 -45.32 12.32 -13.96
N GLN A 311 -44.76 11.90 -15.10
CA GLN A 311 -43.32 11.71 -15.33
C GLN A 311 -42.73 12.79 -16.29
N SER A 312 -43.35 13.97 -16.32
CA SER A 312 -42.92 15.14 -17.08
C SER A 312 -42.61 16.30 -16.13
N PHE A 313 -41.85 17.28 -16.60
CA PHE A 313 -41.70 18.57 -15.90
C PHE A 313 -42.96 19.44 -15.98
N THR A 314 -43.93 19.04 -16.82
CA THR A 314 -45.20 19.75 -17.00
C THR A 314 -46.40 18.80 -16.82
N PRO A 315 -46.67 18.27 -15.61
CA PRO A 315 -47.87 17.49 -15.36
C PRO A 315 -49.12 18.36 -15.42
N ALA A 316 -50.23 17.80 -15.90
CA ALA A 316 -51.53 18.46 -15.90
C ALA A 316 -52.33 18.06 -14.66
N ILE A 317 -52.90 19.05 -13.97
CA ILE A 317 -53.70 18.88 -12.75
C ILE A 317 -55.03 19.64 -12.87
N ASP A 318 -56.05 19.21 -12.15
CA ASP A 318 -57.42 19.76 -12.20
C ASP A 318 -58.04 19.96 -10.80
N GLN A 319 -57.25 19.78 -9.74
CA GLN A 319 -57.72 19.89 -8.37
C GLN A 319 -56.69 20.61 -7.50
N GLY A 320 -57.16 21.31 -6.47
CA GLY A 320 -56.31 21.80 -5.40
C GLY A 320 -55.74 20.64 -4.58
N GLY A 321 -54.53 20.81 -4.10
CA GLY A 321 -53.83 19.84 -3.28
C GLY A 321 -52.33 20.14 -3.15
N ILE A 322 -51.63 19.31 -2.40
CA ILE A 322 -50.17 19.36 -2.31
C ILE A 322 -49.61 18.42 -3.38
N TYR A 323 -48.77 18.97 -4.26
CA TYR A 323 -48.11 18.25 -5.34
C TYR A 323 -46.61 18.17 -5.04
N THR A 324 -46.09 16.95 -4.92
CA THR A 324 -44.69 16.68 -4.62
C THR A 324 -43.98 16.20 -5.87
N MET A 325 -42.96 16.95 -6.29
CA MET A 325 -42.04 16.59 -7.36
C MET A 325 -40.85 15.83 -6.77
N THR A 326 -40.59 14.64 -7.29
CA THR A 326 -39.40 13.85 -6.95
C THR A 326 -38.53 13.69 -8.18
N VAL A 327 -37.27 14.05 -8.07
CA VAL A 327 -36.30 13.96 -9.17
C VAL A 327 -35.18 13.03 -8.77
N MET A 328 -34.82 12.10 -9.66
CA MET A 328 -33.69 11.19 -9.48
C MET A 328 -32.61 11.51 -10.51
N ASN A 329 -31.38 11.72 -10.05
CA ASN A 329 -30.22 11.75 -10.92
C ASN A 329 -29.91 10.33 -11.39
N LEU A 330 -29.94 10.09 -12.70
CA LEU A 330 -29.79 8.75 -13.28
C LEU A 330 -28.32 8.28 -13.34
N THR A 331 -27.36 9.16 -13.05
CA THR A 331 -25.93 8.85 -13.00
C THR A 331 -25.49 8.39 -11.61
N ASN A 332 -25.85 9.13 -10.55
CA ASN A 332 -25.45 8.81 -9.17
C ASN A 332 -26.58 8.17 -8.33
N GLY A 333 -27.81 8.15 -8.86
CA GLY A 333 -28.99 7.55 -8.24
C GLY A 333 -29.62 8.36 -7.12
N CYS A 334 -29.08 9.54 -6.82
CA CYS A 334 -29.55 10.36 -5.70
C CYS A 334 -30.86 11.07 -6.06
N THR A 335 -31.74 11.21 -5.06
CA THR A 335 -33.08 11.78 -5.23
C THR A 335 -33.23 13.09 -4.46
N GLY A 336 -33.72 14.11 -5.13
CA GLY A 336 -34.19 15.37 -4.54
C GLY A 336 -35.70 15.46 -4.61
N GLN A 337 -36.30 16.26 -3.74
CA GLN A 337 -37.74 16.47 -3.71
C GLN A 337 -38.06 17.93 -3.41
N ASP A 338 -39.16 18.39 -3.98
CA ASP A 338 -39.78 19.66 -3.64
C ASP A 338 -41.30 19.54 -3.76
N PHE A 339 -42.06 20.48 -3.19
CA PHE A 339 -43.51 20.48 -3.28
C PHE A 339 -44.06 21.88 -3.47
N LEU A 340 -45.25 21.96 -4.06
CA LEU A 340 -46.05 23.17 -4.12
C LEU A 340 -47.48 22.89 -3.64
N GLU A 341 -48.12 23.90 -3.08
CA GLU A 341 -49.51 23.90 -2.67
C GLU A 341 -50.38 24.61 -3.72
N VAL A 342 -51.38 23.89 -4.22
CA VAL A 342 -52.44 24.45 -5.08
C VAL A 342 -53.71 24.55 -4.24
N THR A 343 -54.21 25.75 -4.07
CA THR A 343 -55.52 25.98 -3.44
C THR A 343 -56.58 26.22 -4.52
N GLU A 344 -57.82 25.84 -4.31
CA GLU A 344 -58.90 26.15 -5.25
C GLU A 344 -59.59 27.46 -4.88
N ASP A 345 -59.84 28.32 -5.86
CA ASP A 345 -60.73 29.48 -5.69
C ASP A 345 -62.18 28.97 -5.75
N LYS A 346 -62.70 28.48 -4.62
CA LYS A 346 -64.12 28.15 -4.48
C LYS A 346 -64.65 28.56 -3.11
N PRO A 347 -65.90 29.05 -3.03
CA PRO A 347 -66.60 29.22 -1.77
C PRO A 347 -66.63 27.91 -0.98
N LEU A 348 -66.33 28.00 0.31
CA LEU A 348 -66.51 26.91 1.25
C LEU A 348 -67.98 26.81 1.65
N GLU A 349 -68.39 25.61 2.08
CA GLU A 349 -69.73 25.35 2.60
C GLU A 349 -70.06 26.32 3.76
N PRO A 350 -71.07 27.20 3.58
CA PRO A 350 -71.44 28.16 4.61
C PRO A 350 -72.29 27.48 5.70
N PRO A 351 -72.26 27.97 6.94
CA PRO A 351 -73.21 27.51 7.95
C PRO A 351 -74.62 27.95 7.56
N VAL A 352 -75.57 27.00 7.53
CA VAL A 352 -76.97 27.28 7.22
C VAL A 352 -77.83 27.08 8.46
N SER A 353 -78.69 28.06 8.76
CA SER A 353 -79.62 28.01 9.90
C SER A 353 -81.06 28.15 9.40
N PRO A 354 -81.84 27.06 9.35
CA PRO A 354 -83.27 27.13 9.09
C PRO A 354 -84.03 27.60 10.34
N ASP A 355 -85.02 28.47 10.14
CA ASP A 355 -86.05 28.79 11.12
C ASP A 355 -87.34 28.08 10.72
N LEU A 356 -87.85 27.26 11.63
CA LEU A 356 -88.94 26.34 11.33
C LEU A 356 -90.29 27.03 11.49
N PRO A 357 -91.27 26.76 10.61
CA PRO A 357 -92.63 27.27 10.77
C PRO A 357 -93.22 26.81 12.12
N ALA A 358 -93.90 27.73 12.83
CA ALA A 358 -94.42 27.46 14.16
C ALA A 358 -95.75 26.68 14.15
N CYS A 359 -96.57 26.88 13.11
CA CYS A 359 -97.87 26.21 12.95
C CYS A 359 -98.01 25.55 11.58
N TYR A 360 -98.95 24.60 11.50
CA TYR A 360 -99.30 23.98 10.22
C TYR A 360 -99.77 25.04 9.22
N GLY A 361 -99.16 25.06 8.04
CA GLY A 361 -99.47 26.03 6.98
C GLY A 361 -98.67 27.34 7.05
N ASP A 362 -97.87 27.55 8.10
CA ASP A 362 -96.93 28.67 8.15
C ASP A 362 -95.70 28.41 7.26
N PHE A 363 -95.00 29.48 6.92
CA PHE A 363 -93.72 29.44 6.24
C PHE A 363 -92.56 29.58 7.24
N GLY A 364 -91.45 28.92 6.96
CA GLY A 364 -90.17 29.10 7.64
C GLY A 364 -89.28 30.13 6.96
N SER A 365 -88.02 30.16 7.38
CA SER A 365 -86.96 30.93 6.73
C SER A 365 -85.64 30.17 6.72
N ILE A 366 -84.72 30.51 5.82
CA ILE A 366 -83.36 29.96 5.77
C ILE A 366 -82.38 31.15 5.81
N GLN A 367 -81.43 31.09 6.72
CA GLN A 367 -80.32 32.05 6.80
C GLN A 367 -79.00 31.35 6.46
N VAL A 368 -78.34 31.82 5.42
CA VAL A 368 -76.97 31.44 5.07
C VAL A 368 -76.01 32.38 5.81
N GLY A 369 -75.10 31.81 6.59
CA GLY A 369 -74.14 32.57 7.37
C GLY A 369 -72.98 33.13 6.53
N ALA A 370 -71.91 33.52 7.21
CA ALA A 370 -70.72 34.07 6.56
C ALA A 370 -70.07 33.01 5.64
N VAL A 371 -69.84 33.40 4.39
CA VAL A 371 -69.14 32.59 3.39
C VAL A 371 -67.64 32.86 3.52
N THR A 372 -66.83 31.80 3.51
CA THR A 372 -65.36 31.87 3.46
C THR A 372 -64.87 31.15 2.20
N GLY A 373 -63.68 31.48 1.69
CA GLY A 373 -63.23 31.00 0.37
C GLY A 373 -63.93 31.70 -0.81
N GLY A 374 -63.49 31.40 -2.03
CA GLY A 374 -63.98 32.07 -3.24
C GLY A 374 -63.68 33.57 -3.29
N THR A 375 -64.08 34.22 -4.39
CA THR A 375 -63.88 35.66 -4.58
C THR A 375 -65.19 36.45 -4.44
N PRO A 376 -65.36 37.32 -3.42
CA PRO A 376 -66.57 38.13 -3.28
C PRO A 376 -66.74 39.14 -4.42
N PRO A 377 -67.98 39.62 -4.72
CA PRO A 377 -69.24 39.38 -4.01
C PRO A 377 -69.85 37.99 -4.27
N TYR A 378 -70.73 37.54 -3.36
CA TYR A 378 -71.43 36.25 -3.44
C TYR A 378 -72.91 36.39 -3.83
N LEU A 379 -73.41 35.38 -4.52
CA LEU A 379 -74.82 35.13 -4.82
C LEU A 379 -75.28 33.86 -4.10
N TYR A 380 -76.54 33.85 -3.65
CA TYR A 380 -77.12 32.79 -2.84
C TYR A 380 -78.33 32.18 -3.55
N SER A 381 -78.43 30.85 -3.54
CA SER A 381 -79.56 30.06 -4.07
C SER A 381 -80.07 29.09 -2.99
N ILE A 382 -81.38 28.83 -2.99
CA ILE A 382 -82.04 27.76 -2.18
C ILE A 382 -82.58 26.61 -3.05
N ASP A 383 -82.48 26.73 -4.37
CA ASP A 383 -83.07 25.83 -5.35
C ASP A 383 -82.02 25.12 -6.20
N GLY A 384 -80.83 24.87 -5.62
CA GLY A 384 -79.76 24.10 -6.27
C GLY A 384 -79.04 24.84 -7.39
N GLY A 385 -79.06 26.17 -7.39
CA GLY A 385 -78.38 27.02 -8.39
C GLY A 385 -79.26 27.46 -9.57
N GLU A 386 -80.56 27.15 -9.56
CA GLU A 386 -81.48 27.59 -10.62
C GLU A 386 -81.77 29.11 -10.55
N ASN A 387 -81.90 29.66 -9.35
CA ASN A 387 -82.11 31.10 -9.14
C ASN A 387 -81.20 31.65 -8.02
N TYR A 388 -80.64 32.84 -8.26
CA TYR A 388 -79.69 33.50 -7.37
C TYR A 388 -80.16 34.87 -6.90
N GLN A 389 -79.85 35.22 -5.64
CA GLN A 389 -80.05 36.57 -5.08
C GLN A 389 -78.80 37.06 -4.33
N SER A 390 -78.67 38.37 -4.14
CA SER A 390 -77.48 39.00 -3.52
C SER A 390 -77.44 38.95 -1.98
N GLY A 391 -78.40 38.28 -1.33
CA GLY A 391 -78.47 38.18 0.13
C GLY A 391 -78.76 36.76 0.61
N GLY A 392 -78.12 36.36 1.71
CA GLY A 392 -78.28 35.01 2.30
C GLY A 392 -79.55 34.78 3.12
N SER A 393 -80.54 35.69 3.07
CA SER A 393 -81.79 35.59 3.84
C SER A 393 -82.96 35.22 2.93
N PHE A 394 -83.53 34.04 3.15
CA PHE A 394 -84.70 33.54 2.44
C PHE A 394 -85.88 33.45 3.41
N VAL A 395 -86.94 34.21 3.15
CA VAL A 395 -88.14 34.27 3.99
C VAL A 395 -89.36 33.73 3.23
N GLY A 396 -90.36 33.23 3.95
CA GLY A 396 -91.55 32.68 3.30
C GLY A 396 -91.31 31.32 2.65
N VAL A 397 -90.40 30.52 3.22
CA VAL A 397 -89.98 29.22 2.67
C VAL A 397 -90.96 28.15 3.16
N ALA A 398 -91.59 27.42 2.23
CA ALA A 398 -92.55 26.38 2.58
C ALA A 398 -91.85 25.15 3.21
N PRO A 399 -92.58 24.26 3.91
CA PRO A 399 -92.03 22.96 4.25
C PRO A 399 -91.58 22.18 3.01
N GLY A 400 -90.36 21.64 3.03
CA GLY A 400 -89.73 21.00 1.87
C GLY A 400 -88.23 20.74 2.05
N ASN A 401 -87.63 20.12 1.03
CA ASN A 401 -86.18 19.99 0.89
C ASN A 401 -85.65 21.13 0.00
N TYR A 402 -84.55 21.72 0.42
CA TYR A 402 -83.86 22.80 -0.27
C TYR A 402 -82.39 22.44 -0.40
N ASP A 403 -81.77 22.83 -1.50
CA ASP A 403 -80.33 22.68 -1.69
C ASP A 403 -79.72 24.07 -1.81
N ILE A 404 -78.91 24.43 -0.82
CA ILE A 404 -78.26 25.73 -0.79
C ILE A 404 -76.99 25.68 -1.63
N VAL A 405 -76.85 26.67 -2.50
CA VAL A 405 -75.62 26.92 -3.26
C VAL A 405 -75.24 28.38 -3.09
N VAL A 406 -73.95 28.63 -2.86
CA VAL A 406 -73.37 29.97 -2.94
C VAL A 406 -72.43 30.03 -4.12
N GLN A 407 -72.63 31.02 -4.99
CA GLN A 407 -71.79 31.30 -6.14
C GLN A 407 -70.99 32.58 -5.88
N ASP A 408 -69.71 32.60 -6.24
CA ASP A 408 -68.88 33.79 -6.15
C ASP A 408 -68.88 34.63 -7.44
N VAL A 409 -68.07 35.70 -7.50
CA VAL A 409 -68.02 36.58 -8.68
C VAL A 409 -67.41 35.91 -9.92
N ASN A 410 -66.59 34.87 -9.71
CA ASN A 410 -65.93 34.11 -10.75
C ASN A 410 -66.81 32.95 -11.26
N GLY A 411 -67.99 32.74 -10.66
CA GLY A 411 -68.92 31.67 -11.00
C GLY A 411 -68.69 30.37 -10.25
N CYS A 412 -67.78 30.36 -9.26
CA CYS A 412 -67.46 29.19 -8.46
C CYS A 412 -68.54 28.91 -7.43
N GLU A 413 -69.02 27.68 -7.38
CA GLU A 413 -70.13 27.27 -6.52
C GLU A 413 -69.69 26.37 -5.36
N THR A 414 -70.36 26.50 -4.21
CA THR A 414 -70.24 25.53 -3.11
C THR A 414 -70.83 24.19 -3.52
N PRO A 415 -70.40 23.06 -2.91
CA PRO A 415 -71.20 21.85 -2.91
C PRO A 415 -72.65 22.11 -2.44
N LEU A 416 -73.61 21.32 -2.93
CA LEU A 416 -75.01 21.40 -2.49
C LEU A 416 -75.11 21.13 -1.00
N VAL A 417 -75.68 22.08 -0.26
CA VAL A 417 -75.93 21.93 1.18
C VAL A 417 -77.42 21.64 1.39
N PRO A 418 -77.82 20.38 1.64
CA PRO A 418 -79.22 20.03 1.79
C PRO A 418 -79.78 20.55 3.12
N VAL A 419 -80.94 21.19 3.06
CA VAL A 419 -81.68 21.74 4.19
C VAL A 419 -83.12 21.24 4.14
N PHE A 420 -83.60 20.71 5.26
CA PHE A 420 -84.97 20.24 5.38
C PHE A 420 -85.78 21.15 6.31
N ILE A 421 -86.89 21.66 5.81
CA ILE A 421 -87.90 22.37 6.61
C ILE A 421 -89.08 21.41 6.81
N PRO A 422 -89.24 20.80 8.01
CA PRO A 422 -90.39 19.95 8.30
C PRO A 422 -91.69 20.74 8.32
N GLN A 423 -92.77 20.06 7.92
CA GLN A 423 -94.12 20.55 8.14
C GLN A 423 -94.53 20.28 9.60
N PRO A 424 -94.96 21.29 10.37
CA PRO A 424 -95.49 21.09 11.72
C PRO A 424 -96.74 20.23 11.66
N ILE A 425 -96.94 19.37 12.66
CA ILE A 425 -98.12 18.48 12.70
C ILE A 425 -99.38 19.31 12.91
N GLU A 426 -100.41 19.05 12.11
CA GLU A 426 -101.75 19.59 12.32
C GLU A 426 -102.35 18.98 13.59
N VAL A 427 -102.60 19.80 14.62
CA VAL A 427 -103.28 19.36 15.84
C VAL A 427 -104.79 19.44 15.57
N VAL A 428 -105.40 18.28 15.30
CA VAL A 428 -106.83 18.13 15.01
C VAL A 428 -107.67 18.10 16.30
#